data_AF-A0A8C0AC19-F1
#
_entry.id   AF-A0A8C0AC19-F1
#
_cell.length_a   1.000
_cell.length_b   1.000
_cell.length_c   1.000
_cell.angle_alpha   90.00
_cell.angle_beta   90.00
_cell.angle_gamma   90.00
#
_symmetry.space_group_name_H-M   'P 1'
#
loop_
_entity.id
_entity.type
_entity.pdbx_description
1 polymer ?
#
loop_
_entity_poly.entity_id
_entity_poly.type
_entity_poly.pdbx_seq_one_letter_code
_entity_poly.pdbx_strand_id
1 'polypeptide(L)'
;MSKFLPEGGCYELLIIIGKGFEDLIIVNLTKYTPMGEYVTIQRINLEVLSNEMVTFLQRELHVSKFLSHPNTLPYQATFIADNEVWVVTSFTAYDMPAT
;
A
#
# COMPACT_ATOMS: atom_id res chain seq x y z
N MET A 1 12.88 4.26 12.70
CA MET A 1 12.96 4.71 11.30
C MET A 1 12.22 3.69 10.45
N SER A 2 11.34 4.11 9.55
CA SER A 2 10.67 3.18 8.63
C SER A 2 11.71 2.53 7.73
N LYS A 3 11.59 1.22 7.50
CA LYS A 3 12.52 0.44 6.68
C LYS A 3 12.47 0.85 5.19
N PHE A 4 11.34 1.40 4.75
CA PHE A 4 11.08 1.73 3.36
C PHE A 4 11.00 3.25 3.17
N LEU A 5 11.64 3.73 2.10
CA LEU A 5 11.73 5.14 1.75
C LEU A 5 10.44 5.61 1.06
N PRO A 6 9.93 6.82 1.36
CA PRO A 6 8.72 7.36 0.75
C PRO A 6 8.98 7.94 -0.65
N GLU A 7 9.64 7.19 -1.52
CA GLU A 7 10.06 7.60 -2.86
C GLU A 7 9.64 6.55 -3.89
N GLY A 8 8.73 6.92 -4.81
CA GLY A 8 8.19 5.98 -5.81
C GLY A 8 9.24 5.27 -6.66
N GLY A 9 10.36 5.95 -6.98
CA GLY A 9 11.47 5.38 -7.74
C GLY A 9 12.22 4.23 -7.04
N CYS A 10 12.00 4.02 -5.72
CA CYS A 10 12.56 2.89 -4.98
C CYS A 10 11.73 1.60 -5.14
N TYR A 11 10.65 1.62 -5.92
CA TYR A 11 9.70 0.52 -6.00
C TYR A 11 9.42 0.13 -7.45
N GLU A 12 9.69 -1.14 -7.76
CA GLU A 12 9.37 -1.74 -9.05
C GLU A 12 8.04 -2.49 -8.93
N LEU A 13 6.97 -1.91 -9.48
CA LEU A 13 5.64 -2.55 -9.53
C LEU A 13 5.68 -3.76 -10.47
N LEU A 14 5.30 -4.94 -9.96
CA LEU A 14 5.34 -6.20 -10.73
C LEU A 14 3.94 -6.57 -11.24
N ILE A 15 3.21 -7.41 -10.50
CA ILE A 15 1.89 -7.91 -10.88
C ILE A 15 0.82 -7.34 -9.95
N ILE A 16 -0.41 -7.22 -10.45
CA ILE A 16 -1.58 -6.93 -9.62
C ILE A 16 -2.00 -8.23 -8.93
N ILE A 17 -2.04 -8.21 -7.60
CA ILE A 17 -2.38 -9.36 -6.75
C ILE A 17 -3.75 -9.21 -6.07
N GLY A 18 -4.34 -8.01 -6.15
CA GLY A 18 -5.66 -7.75 -5.62
C GLY A 18 -6.21 -6.41 -6.09
N LYS A 19 -7.53 -6.25 -5.96
CA LYS A 19 -8.24 -4.99 -6.13
C LYS A 19 -9.22 -4.82 -4.99
N GLY A 20 -9.49 -3.58 -4.60
CA GLY A 20 -10.40 -3.25 -3.51
C GLY A 20 -11.15 -1.96 -3.79
N PHE A 21 -12.22 -1.76 -3.03
CA PHE A 21 -13.04 -0.53 -3.06
C PHE A 21 -13.46 -0.14 -4.48
N GLU A 22 -14.27 -0.99 -5.13
CA GLU A 22 -14.78 -0.74 -6.50
C GLU A 22 -13.68 -0.42 -7.54
N ASP A 23 -12.59 -1.18 -7.51
CA ASP A 23 -11.40 -1.01 -8.38
C ASP A 23 -10.61 0.29 -8.15
N LEU A 24 -10.93 1.08 -7.11
CA LEU A 24 -10.19 2.30 -6.76
C LEU A 24 -8.87 2.01 -6.04
N ILE A 25 -8.78 0.83 -5.41
CA ILE A 25 -7.55 0.35 -4.78
C ILE A 25 -6.97 -0.76 -5.65
N ILE A 26 -5.76 -0.57 -6.14
CA ILE A 26 -4.99 -1.59 -6.85
C ILE A 26 -3.88 -2.08 -5.95
N VAL A 27 -3.79 -3.39 -5.74
CA VAL A 27 -2.77 -4.00 -4.89
C VAL A 27 -1.74 -4.68 -5.77
N ASN A 28 -0.51 -4.21 -5.73
CA ASN A 28 0.61 -4.74 -6.51
C ASN A 28 1.61 -5.49 -5.63
N LEU A 29 2.05 -6.67 -6.09
CA LEU A 29 3.34 -7.20 -5.68
C LEU A 29 4.41 -6.27 -6.25
N THR A 30 5.35 -5.85 -5.40
CA THR A 30 6.34 -4.84 -5.73
C THR A 30 7.69 -5.26 -5.18
N LYS A 31 8.76 -5.04 -5.93
CA LYS A 31 10.12 -5.18 -5.43
C LYS A 31 10.65 -3.84 -4.95
N TYR A 32 11.05 -3.76 -3.68
CA TYR A 32 11.74 -2.61 -3.12
C TYR A 32 13.21 -2.65 -3.53
N THR A 33 13.60 -1.78 -4.46
CA THR A 33 14.89 -1.83 -5.15
C THR A 33 16.11 -1.69 -4.24
N PRO A 34 16.11 -0.86 -3.16
CA PRO A 34 17.30 -0.69 -2.33
C PRO A 34 17.73 -1.95 -1.57
N MET A 35 16.80 -2.85 -1.25
CA MET A 35 17.08 -4.10 -0.51
C MET A 35 16.75 -5.38 -1.29
N GLY A 36 16.06 -5.26 -2.43
CA GLY A 36 15.58 -6.39 -3.24
C GLY A 36 14.42 -7.18 -2.61
N GLU A 37 13.82 -6.67 -1.54
CA GLU A 37 12.72 -7.32 -0.83
C GLU A 37 11.39 -7.16 -1.57
N TYR A 38 10.52 -8.16 -1.46
CA TYR A 38 9.16 -8.08 -1.96
C TYR A 38 8.23 -7.50 -0.92
N VAL A 39 7.44 -6.51 -1.35
CA VAL A 39 6.43 -5.81 -0.56
C VAL A 39 5.13 -5.77 -1.33
N THR A 40 4.07 -5.44 -0.62
CA THR A 40 2.78 -5.12 -1.22
C THR A 40 2.61 -3.60 -1.25
N ILE A 41 2.19 -3.06 -2.38
CA ILE A 41 1.78 -1.65 -2.49
C ILE A 41 0.30 -1.59 -2.83
N GLN A 42 -0.47 -0.94 -1.96
CA GLN A 42 -1.83 -0.52 -2.26
C GLN A 42 -1.77 0.88 -2.87
N ARG A 43 -2.25 1.01 -4.10
CA ARG A 43 -2.26 2.25 -4.89
C ARG A 43 -3.68 2.74 -4.98
N ILE A 44 -3.89 4.01 -4.64
CA ILE A 44 -5.21 4.61 -4.54
C ILE A 44 -5.19 5.92 -5.31
N ASN A 45 -5.85 5.96 -6.46
CA ASN A 45 -5.87 7.16 -7.30
C ASN A 45 -6.75 8.23 -6.65
N LEU A 46 -6.17 9.39 -6.34
CA LEU A 46 -6.86 10.50 -5.68
C LEU A 46 -7.76 11.30 -6.61
N GLU A 47 -7.53 11.28 -7.92
CA GLU A 47 -8.33 12.04 -8.90
C GLU A 47 -9.77 11.53 -9.03
N VAL A 48 -9.96 10.24 -8.75
CA VAL A 48 -11.27 9.58 -8.83
C VAL A 48 -12.02 9.57 -7.51
N LEU A 49 -11.39 10.01 -6.41
CA LEU A 49 -12.02 10.05 -5.10
C LEU A 49 -12.82 11.35 -4.90
N SER A 50 -14.01 11.21 -4.33
CA SER A 50 -14.73 12.37 -3.78
C SER A 50 -14.01 12.90 -2.52
N ASN A 51 -14.29 14.16 -2.15
CA ASN A 51 -13.74 14.76 -0.91
C ASN A 51 -14.10 13.94 0.35
N GLU A 52 -15.27 13.32 0.37
CA GLU A 52 -15.69 12.44 1.47
C GLU A 52 -14.83 11.17 1.53
N MET A 53 -14.54 10.56 0.38
CA MET A 53 -13.69 9.38 0.27
C MET A 53 -12.24 9.70 0.65
N VAL A 54 -11.71 10.87 0.26
CA VAL A 54 -10.37 11.32 0.69
C VAL A 54 -10.32 11.46 2.22
N THR A 55 -11.35 12.05 2.83
CA THR A 55 -11.43 12.21 4.29
C THR A 55 -11.50 10.86 5.01
N PHE A 56 -12.26 9.91 4.47
CA PHE A 56 -12.32 8.54 4.97
C PHE A 56 -10.95 7.87 4.92
N LEU A 57 -10.25 7.97 3.80
CA LEU A 57 -8.93 7.38 3.58
C LEU A 57 -7.88 7.94 4.56
N GLN A 58 -7.90 9.26 4.76
CA GLN A 58 -7.02 9.92 5.73
C GLN A 58 -7.28 9.40 7.16
N ARG A 59 -8.55 9.21 7.53
CA ARG A 59 -8.92 8.67 8.84
C ARG A 59 -8.44 7.24 9.02
N GLU A 60 -8.60 6.39 8.01
CA GLU A 60 -8.12 5.01 8.03
C GLU A 60 -6.59 4.94 8.21
N LEU A 61 -5.84 5.71 7.40
CA LEU A 61 -4.38 5.80 7.50
C LEU A 61 -3.91 6.39 8.83
N HIS A 62 -4.71 7.25 9.45
CA HIS A 62 -4.43 7.79 10.78
C HIS A 62 -4.60 6.71 11.85
N VAL A 63 -5.71 5.97 11.82
CA VAL A 63 -6.02 4.92 12.80
C VAL A 63 -5.05 3.74 12.70
N SER A 64 -4.67 3.34 11.48
CA SER A 64 -3.78 2.19 11.26
C SER A 64 -2.42 2.36 11.94
N LYS A 65 -1.92 3.59 12.07
CA LYS A 65 -0.67 3.90 12.79
C LYS A 65 -0.71 3.58 14.28
N PHE A 66 -1.90 3.52 14.87
CA PHE A 66 -2.09 3.18 16.29
C PHE A 66 -2.34 1.68 16.51
N LEU A 67 -2.57 0.92 15.44
CA LEU A 67 -2.78 -0.52 15.51
C LEU A 67 -1.43 -1.25 15.54
N SER A 68 -0.96 -1.58 16.74
CA SER A 68 0.26 -2.38 16.95
C SER A 68 -0.10 -3.70 17.63
N HIS A 69 -0.45 -4.70 16.82
CA HIS A 69 -0.80 -6.04 17.31
C HIS A 69 -0.15 -7.12 16.42
N PRO A 70 0.33 -8.26 16.96
CA PRO A 70 1.00 -9.30 16.19
C PRO A 70 0.21 -9.86 15.00
N ASN A 71 -1.13 -9.83 15.07
CA ASN A 71 -2.03 -10.34 14.03
C ASN A 71 -2.58 -9.24 13.10
N THR A 72 -2.06 -8.00 13.20
CA THR A 72 -2.45 -6.90 12.32
C THR A 72 -1.32 -6.63 11.35
N LEU A 73 -1.64 -6.49 10.06
CA LEU A 73 -0.65 -6.14 9.04
C LEU A 73 -0.26 -4.65 9.20
N PRO A 74 0.98 -4.34 9.64
CA PRO A 74 1.36 -2.96 9.90
C PRO A 74 1.65 -2.22 8.60
N TYR A 75 1.27 -0.94 8.55
CA TYR A 75 1.65 -0.06 7.45
C TYR A 75 3.08 0.42 7.67
N GLN A 76 3.97 0.09 6.73
CA GLN A 76 5.40 0.31 6.87
C GLN A 76 5.85 1.63 6.25
N ALA A 77 5.15 2.10 5.22
CA ALA A 77 5.28 3.44 4.66
C ALA A 77 3.94 3.89 4.04
N THR A 78 3.71 5.20 4.02
CA THR A 78 2.58 5.82 3.34
C THR A 78 3.04 7.14 2.75
N PHE A 79 2.88 7.32 1.44
CA PHE A 79 3.32 8.53 0.74
C PHE A 79 2.50 8.75 -0.53
N ILE A 80 2.69 9.93 -1.12
CA ILE A 80 2.06 10.30 -2.40
C ILE A 80 3.09 10.03 -3.50
N ALA A 81 2.66 9.30 -4.53
CA ALA A 81 3.40 9.11 -5.77
C ALA A 81 2.51 9.59 -6.91
N ASP A 82 2.92 10.66 -7.59
CA ASP A 82 2.12 11.35 -8.61
C ASP A 82 0.72 11.73 -8.09
N ASN A 83 -0.33 11.11 -8.63
CA ASN A 83 -1.73 11.31 -8.27
C ASN A 83 -2.30 10.18 -7.38
N GLU A 84 -1.45 9.30 -6.86
CA GLU A 84 -1.85 8.15 -6.05
C GLU A 84 -1.32 8.24 -4.61
N VAL A 85 -2.12 7.74 -3.66
CA VAL A 85 -1.61 7.36 -2.33
C VAL A 85 -1.07 5.95 -2.43
N TRP A 86 0.17 5.76 -1.99
CA TRP A 86 0.82 4.46 -1.90
C TRP A 86 0.94 4.05 -0.44
N VAL A 87 0.42 2.88 -0.11
CA VAL A 87 0.54 2.25 1.20
C VAL A 87 1.39 0.99 1.07
N VAL A 88 2.51 0.94 1.78
CA VAL A 88 3.47 -0.17 1.74
C VAL A 88 3.27 -1.08 2.94
N THR A 89 3.11 -2.38 2.68
CA THR A 89 3.03 -3.43 3.69
C THR A 89 3.95 -4.61 3.34
N SER A 90 4.25 -5.46 4.32
CA SER A 90 4.97 -6.70 4.06
C SER A 90 4.18 -7.59 3.09
N PHE A 91 4.87 -8.26 2.17
CA PHE A 91 4.27 -9.30 1.35
C PHE A 91 4.28 -10.65 2.09
N THR A 92 3.13 -11.29 2.20
CA THR A 92 2.94 -12.65 2.73
C THR A 92 2.46 -13.57 1.61
N ALA A 93 3.33 -14.49 1.17
CA ALA A 93 3.04 -15.36 0.02
C ALA A 93 1.86 -16.33 0.25
N TYR A 94 1.43 -16.53 1.50
CA TYR A 94 0.31 -17.42 1.84
C TYR A 94 -1.06 -16.85 1.44
N ASP A 95 -1.16 -15.54 1.21
CA ASP A 95 -2.43 -14.87 0.84
C ASP A 95 -2.72 -14.92 -0.67
N MET A 96 -1.82 -15.51 -1.46
CA MET A 96 -2.07 -15.81 -2.87
C MET A 96 -2.92 -17.07 -2.97
N PRO A 97 -4.14 -17.03 -3.55
CA PRO A 97 -4.87 -18.26 -3.83
C PRO A 97 -4.02 -19.12 -4.79
N ALA A 98 -3.72 -20.34 -4.36
CA ALA A 98 -3.13 -21.35 -5.23
C ALA A 98 -4.05 -21.52 -6.43
N THR A 99 -3.52 -21.27 -7.63
CA THR A 99 -4.24 -21.34 -8.90
C THR A 99 -4.60 -22.77 -9.24
#